data_AF-A0A7X8YMF1-F1
#
_entry.id   AF-A0A7X8YMF1-F1
#
_cell.length_a   1.000
_cell.length_b   1.000
_cell.length_c   1.000
_cell.angle_alpha   90.00
_cell.angle_beta   90.00
_cell.angle_gamma   90.00
#
_symmetry.space_group_name_H-M   'P 1'
#
loop_
_entity.id
_entity.type
_entity.pdbx_description
1 polymer ?
#
loop_
_entity_poly.entity_id
_entity_poly.type
_entity_poly.pdbx_seq_one_letter_code
_entity_poly.pdbx_strand_id
1 'polypeptide(L)'
;MVKTIRKKITLLSIISMLSLLFVVLAPVMGAELSDLIADEPESAPLLDVTLSPGETTVSTSATVTGHVYGGLIVNITEAEITTPYVGDPAPTAGGNLITGYESGADISAGVAAGNYLQVYAGDMEDSDRIIG
;
A
#
# COMPACT_ATOMS: atom_id res chain seq x y z
N MET A 1 -9.36 -43.80 70.41
CA MET A 1 -10.52 -43.38 69.60
C MET A 1 -10.34 -41.92 69.17
N VAL A 2 -9.58 -41.67 68.09
CA VAL A 2 -9.40 -40.32 67.49
C VAL A 2 -9.56 -40.49 65.98
N LYS A 3 -10.77 -40.91 65.58
CA LYS A 3 -11.12 -41.23 64.19
C LYS A 3 -12.06 -40.16 63.64
N THR A 4 -11.69 -38.89 63.78
CA THR A 4 -12.53 -37.77 63.30
C THR A 4 -11.74 -36.56 62.77
N ILE A 5 -10.45 -36.42 63.12
CA ILE A 5 -9.69 -35.19 62.81
C ILE A 5 -9.07 -35.20 61.41
N ARG A 6 -8.66 -36.37 60.87
CA ARG A 6 -8.01 -36.45 59.55
C ARG A 6 -8.94 -36.11 58.37
N LYS A 7 -10.26 -36.35 58.49
CA LYS A 7 -11.22 -36.03 57.42
C LYS A 7 -11.46 -34.52 57.27
N LYS A 8 -11.31 -33.73 58.34
CA LYS A 8 -11.56 -32.27 58.30
C LYS A 8 -10.41 -31.49 57.65
N ILE A 9 -9.17 -31.91 57.84
CA ILE A 9 -7.98 -31.25 57.27
C ILE A 9 -7.90 -31.46 55.75
N THR A 10 -8.20 -32.67 55.27
CA THR A 10 -8.22 -32.96 53.83
C THR A 10 -9.36 -32.25 53.10
N LEU A 11 -10.55 -32.12 53.73
CA LEU A 11 -11.68 -31.40 53.13
C LEU A 11 -11.42 -29.89 53.05
N LEU A 12 -10.79 -29.29 54.08
CA LEU A 12 -10.44 -27.87 54.09
C LEU A 12 -9.39 -27.52 53.03
N SER A 13 -8.44 -28.43 52.75
CA SER A 13 -7.43 -28.24 51.71
C SER A 13 -7.99 -28.33 50.29
N ILE A 14 -9.01 -29.17 50.05
CA ILE A 14 -9.65 -29.29 48.73
C ILE A 14 -10.52 -28.06 48.43
N ILE A 15 -11.20 -27.52 49.44
CA ILE A 15 -11.99 -26.28 49.30
C ILE A 15 -11.07 -25.06 49.13
N SER A 16 -9.89 -25.04 49.78
CA SER A 16 -8.92 -23.95 49.64
C SER A 16 -8.20 -23.91 48.28
N MET A 17 -8.00 -25.06 47.61
CA MET A 17 -7.48 -25.07 46.23
C MET A 17 -8.57 -24.78 45.18
N LEU A 18 -9.85 -25.02 45.51
CA LEU A 18 -10.98 -24.76 44.60
C LEU A 18 -11.40 -23.28 44.57
N SER A 19 -11.00 -22.48 45.57
CA SER A 19 -11.27 -21.02 45.62
C SER A 19 -10.25 -20.12 44.92
N LEU A 20 -9.23 -20.68 44.24
CA LEU A 20 -8.29 -19.91 43.39
C LEU A 20 -8.59 -20.02 41.89
N LEU A 21 -9.66 -20.73 41.49
CA LEU A 21 -10.08 -20.88 40.10
C LEU A 21 -11.37 -20.11 39.78
N PHE A 22 -11.43 -18.86 40.23
CA PHE A 22 -12.36 -17.86 39.68
C PHE A 22 -11.57 -16.56 39.44
N VAL A 23 -10.53 -16.65 38.59
CA VAL A 23 -10.21 -15.50 37.76
C VAL A 23 -11.42 -15.33 36.86
N VAL A 24 -12.15 -14.26 37.11
CA VAL A 24 -13.24 -13.76 36.28
C VAL A 24 -12.68 -13.64 34.86
N LEU A 25 -12.88 -14.68 34.05
CA LEU A 25 -13.04 -14.54 32.61
C LEU A 25 -14.36 -13.81 32.43
N ALA A 26 -14.37 -12.51 32.71
CA ALA A 26 -15.19 -11.66 31.89
C ALA A 26 -14.68 -11.92 30.48
N PRO A 27 -15.54 -12.30 29.52
CA PRO A 27 -15.27 -11.88 28.18
C PRO A 27 -15.32 -10.36 28.28
N VAL A 28 -14.17 -9.71 28.43
CA VAL A 28 -13.97 -8.53 27.60
C VAL A 28 -13.94 -9.10 26.19
N MET A 29 -15.13 -9.43 25.66
CA MET A 29 -15.45 -9.24 24.27
C MET A 29 -15.49 -7.72 24.07
N GLY A 30 -14.36 -7.06 24.34
CA GLY A 30 -13.92 -5.98 23.50
C GLY A 30 -13.64 -6.66 22.18
N ALA A 31 -14.67 -6.72 21.34
CA ALA A 31 -14.45 -6.69 19.92
C ALA A 31 -13.70 -5.38 19.62
N GLU A 32 -12.40 -5.36 19.89
CA GLU A 32 -11.47 -4.50 19.17
C GLU A 32 -10.87 -5.33 18.03
N LEU A 33 -11.77 -6.04 17.34
CA LEU A 33 -11.65 -6.34 15.92
C LEU A 33 -12.33 -5.18 15.15
N SER A 34 -12.13 -3.95 15.63
CA SER A 34 -12.58 -2.70 15.02
C SER A 34 -11.42 -1.92 14.41
N ASP A 35 -10.17 -2.33 14.68
CA ASP A 35 -8.96 -1.64 14.19
C ASP A 35 -8.30 -2.34 13.00
N LEU A 36 -9.00 -3.30 12.38
CA LEU A 36 -8.64 -3.85 11.07
C LEU A 36 -9.71 -3.53 10.03
N ILE A 37 -10.32 -2.36 10.13
CA ILE A 37 -10.83 -1.71 8.93
C ILE A 37 -9.55 -1.37 8.17
N ALA A 38 -9.18 -2.20 7.19
CA ALA A 38 -8.18 -1.79 6.22
C ALA A 38 -8.67 -0.46 5.66
N ASP A 39 -7.92 0.63 5.89
CA ASP A 39 -8.21 1.89 5.24
C ASP A 39 -8.37 1.61 3.74
N GLU A 40 -9.44 2.14 3.16
CA GLU A 40 -9.65 2.02 1.72
C GLU A 40 -8.41 2.59 1.02
N PRO A 41 -7.85 1.90 0.01
CA PRO A 41 -6.60 2.34 -0.60
C PRO A 41 -6.76 3.75 -1.15
N GLU A 42 -5.84 4.63 -0.77
CA GLU A 42 -5.82 6.01 -1.22
C GLU A 42 -5.41 6.05 -2.69
N SER A 43 -6.22 6.68 -3.54
CA SER A 43 -5.84 6.91 -4.95
C SER A 43 -4.59 7.80 -5.02
N ALA A 44 -3.68 7.50 -5.93
CA ALA A 44 -2.50 8.33 -6.14
C ALA A 44 -2.93 9.75 -6.57
N PRO A 45 -2.32 10.81 -6.01
CA PRO A 45 -2.60 12.18 -6.39
C PRO A 45 -2.24 12.40 -7.86
N LEU A 46 -3.07 13.16 -8.58
CA LEU A 46 -2.80 13.45 -10.00
C LEU A 46 -1.61 14.40 -10.15
N LEU A 47 -0.70 14.08 -11.06
CA LEU A 47 0.36 14.98 -11.50
C LEU A 47 -0.15 16.05 -12.47
N ASP A 48 0.27 17.30 -12.26
CA ASP A 48 0.09 18.37 -13.23
C ASP A 48 1.09 18.19 -14.38
N VAL A 49 0.59 17.66 -15.51
CA VAL A 49 1.39 17.37 -16.71
C VAL A 49 0.89 18.18 -17.91
N THR A 50 1.83 18.83 -18.60
CA THR A 50 1.59 19.47 -19.91
C THR A 50 2.27 18.66 -21.01
N LEU A 51 1.50 18.27 -22.04
CA LEU A 51 2.05 17.59 -23.21
C LEU A 51 2.46 18.58 -24.29
N SER A 52 3.61 18.33 -24.90
CA SER A 52 4.10 19.07 -26.06
C SER A 52 4.57 18.11 -27.16
N PRO A 53 4.64 18.56 -28.42
CA PRO A 53 5.44 17.88 -29.43
C PRO A 53 6.89 17.76 -28.97
N GLY A 54 7.55 16.64 -29.28
CA GLY A 54 8.99 16.51 -29.05
C GLY A 54 9.81 17.12 -30.19
N GLU A 55 11.12 17.17 -30.01
CA GLU A 55 12.06 17.78 -30.95
C GLU A 55 12.38 16.87 -32.15
N THR A 56 12.09 15.57 -32.03
CA THR A 56 12.33 14.58 -33.08
C THR A 56 11.05 14.13 -33.78
N THR A 57 11.19 13.58 -34.99
CA THR A 57 10.03 13.08 -35.75
C THR A 57 9.38 11.90 -35.02
N VAL A 58 8.05 11.94 -34.83
CA VAL A 58 7.28 10.96 -34.04
C VAL A 58 7.76 10.91 -32.59
N SER A 59 7.82 12.08 -31.95
CA SER A 59 8.08 12.20 -30.53
C SER A 59 7.12 13.17 -29.84
N THR A 60 6.97 13.02 -28.54
CA THR A 60 6.22 13.90 -27.65
C THR A 60 7.04 14.15 -26.39
N SER A 61 6.70 15.15 -25.60
CA SER A 61 7.29 15.38 -24.29
C SER A 61 6.20 15.66 -23.27
N ALA A 62 6.46 15.29 -22.02
CA ALA A 62 5.58 15.52 -20.88
C ALA A 62 6.32 16.37 -19.84
N THR A 63 5.85 17.59 -19.63
CA THR A 63 6.41 18.49 -18.62
C THR A 63 5.55 18.44 -17.38
N VAL A 64 6.12 17.92 -16.28
CA VAL A 64 5.52 17.95 -14.95
C VAL A 64 5.82 19.30 -14.30
N THR A 65 4.78 20.04 -13.91
CA THR A 65 4.92 21.40 -13.34
C THR A 65 4.74 21.48 -11.82
N GLY A 66 4.54 20.34 -11.16
CA GLY A 66 4.43 20.20 -9.71
C GLY A 66 5.72 19.72 -9.03
N HIS A 67 5.70 19.63 -7.70
CA HIS A 67 6.80 19.03 -6.95
C HIS A 67 6.70 17.51 -7.03
N VAL A 68 7.72 16.86 -7.57
CA VAL A 68 7.86 15.41 -7.61
C VAL A 68 8.90 15.02 -6.58
N TYR A 69 8.55 14.12 -5.68
CA TYR A 69 9.47 13.70 -4.63
C TYR A 69 10.41 12.59 -5.14
N GLY A 70 9.94 11.56 -5.85
CA GLY A 70 10.83 10.54 -6.43
C GLY A 70 11.13 10.71 -7.92
N GLY A 71 11.50 9.61 -8.58
CA GLY A 71 11.77 9.59 -10.02
C GLY A 71 10.48 9.53 -10.85
N LEU A 72 10.50 10.11 -12.05
CA LEU A 72 9.39 9.94 -12.99
C LEU A 72 9.54 8.64 -13.77
N ILE A 73 8.43 7.94 -13.93
CA ILE A 73 8.30 6.73 -14.73
C ILE A 73 7.30 7.02 -15.84
N VAL A 74 7.70 6.78 -17.08
CA VAL A 74 6.86 6.99 -18.25
C VAL A 74 6.64 5.68 -18.97
N ASN A 75 5.41 5.43 -19.44
CA ASN A 75 5.11 4.31 -20.32
C ASN A 75 4.07 4.72 -21.36
N ILE A 76 4.10 4.09 -22.53
CA ILE A 76 3.05 4.25 -23.55
C ILE A 76 2.33 2.94 -23.77
N THR A 77 1.00 2.97 -23.73
CA THR A 77 0.14 1.79 -23.82
C THR A 77 -1.04 2.02 -24.77
N GLU A 78 -1.54 0.96 -25.39
CA GLU A 78 -2.79 0.97 -26.16
C GLU A 78 -4.03 0.82 -25.27
N ALA A 79 -3.84 0.32 -24.03
CA ALA A 79 -4.91 0.13 -23.08
C ALA A 79 -5.28 1.43 -22.37
N GLU A 80 -6.57 1.60 -22.07
CA GLU A 80 -7.03 2.71 -21.23
C GLU A 80 -6.35 2.67 -19.86
N ILE A 81 -5.98 3.86 -19.35
CA ILE A 81 -5.29 4.01 -18.08
C ILE A 81 -6.32 4.19 -16.97
N THR A 82 -6.21 3.40 -15.91
CA THR A 82 -6.91 3.64 -14.65
C THR A 82 -6.01 4.38 -13.67
N THR A 83 -6.60 5.22 -12.81
CA THR A 83 -5.86 5.86 -11.72
C THR A 83 -5.33 4.80 -10.75
N PRO A 84 -4.02 4.74 -10.48
CA PRO A 84 -3.46 3.80 -9.51
C PRO A 84 -3.72 4.26 -8.06
N TYR A 85 -3.48 3.36 -7.12
CA TYR A 85 -3.43 3.68 -5.69
C TYR A 85 -1.99 3.97 -5.25
N VAL A 86 -1.85 4.71 -4.16
CA VAL A 86 -0.54 4.93 -3.52
C VAL A 86 0.04 3.58 -3.08
N GLY A 87 1.30 3.32 -3.44
CA GLY A 87 1.99 2.06 -3.16
C GLY A 87 1.73 0.94 -4.17
N ASP A 88 0.90 1.17 -5.20
CA ASP A 88 0.77 0.23 -6.31
C ASP A 88 2.11 0.04 -7.02
N PRO A 89 2.37 -1.16 -7.57
CA PRO A 89 3.60 -1.42 -8.29
C PRO A 89 3.66 -0.56 -9.57
N ALA A 90 4.76 0.17 -9.73
CA ALA A 90 5.06 0.86 -10.97
C ALA A 90 5.28 -0.14 -12.13
N PRO A 91 5.09 0.29 -13.38
CA PRO A 91 5.48 -0.53 -14.53
C PRO A 91 6.99 -0.82 -14.48
N THR A 92 7.36 -2.11 -14.41
CA THR A 92 8.77 -2.56 -14.35
C THR A 92 9.27 -3.18 -15.66
N ALA A 93 8.38 -3.40 -16.62
CA ALA A 93 8.70 -3.95 -17.92
C ALA A 93 7.79 -3.38 -19.01
N GLY A 94 8.32 -3.28 -20.23
CA GLY A 94 7.59 -2.80 -21.40
C GLY A 94 8.54 -2.21 -22.44
N GLY A 95 8.19 -2.33 -23.72
CA GLY A 95 9.02 -1.76 -24.80
C GLY A 95 9.06 -0.22 -24.83
N ASN A 96 8.09 0.41 -24.16
CA ASN A 96 7.91 1.87 -24.12
C ASN A 96 8.18 2.45 -22.72
N LEU A 97 8.69 1.62 -21.80
CA LEU A 97 8.96 2.03 -20.43
C LEU A 97 10.24 2.87 -20.35
N ILE A 98 10.14 4.02 -19.71
CA ILE A 98 11.25 4.91 -19.40
C ILE A 98 11.25 5.14 -17.89
N THR A 99 12.26 4.59 -17.21
CA THR A 99 12.51 4.83 -15.78
C THR A 99 13.47 5.99 -15.61
N GLY A 100 13.20 6.89 -14.66
CA GLY A 100 14.03 8.10 -14.47
C GLY A 100 13.85 9.10 -15.60
N TYR A 101 12.61 9.27 -16.06
CA TYR A 101 12.26 10.24 -17.08
C TYR A 101 12.57 11.66 -16.59
N GLU A 102 13.32 12.42 -17.37
CA GLU A 102 13.56 13.83 -17.10
C GLU A 102 12.36 14.64 -17.65
N SER A 103 11.72 15.43 -16.79
CA SER A 103 10.55 16.24 -17.16
C SER A 103 10.83 17.09 -18.41
N GLY A 104 9.99 16.95 -19.43
CA GLY A 104 10.12 17.66 -20.71
C GLY A 104 11.08 17.00 -21.71
N ALA A 105 11.75 15.89 -21.38
CA ALA A 105 12.57 15.16 -22.33
C ALA A 105 11.72 14.50 -23.44
N ASP A 106 12.34 14.28 -24.61
CA ASP A 106 11.68 13.60 -25.73
C ASP A 106 11.35 12.13 -25.38
N ILE A 107 10.12 11.74 -25.67
CA ILE A 107 9.60 10.38 -25.64
C ILE A 107 9.32 9.98 -27.08
N SER A 108 9.99 8.93 -27.56
CA SER A 108 9.83 8.42 -28.93
C SER A 108 9.37 6.96 -28.97
N ALA A 109 9.71 6.16 -27.95
CA ALA A 109 9.29 4.77 -27.86
C ALA A 109 7.78 4.67 -27.66
N GLY A 110 7.09 3.96 -28.57
CA GLY A 110 5.66 3.69 -28.46
C GLY A 110 4.73 4.82 -28.89
N VAL A 111 5.26 5.97 -29.30
CA VAL A 111 4.45 7.11 -29.74
C VAL A 111 3.71 6.75 -31.02
N ALA A 112 2.39 6.61 -30.90
CA ALA A 112 1.49 6.37 -32.01
C ALA A 112 0.12 7.00 -31.72
N ALA A 113 -0.62 7.35 -32.77
CA ALA A 113 -1.96 7.89 -32.63
C ALA A 113 -2.90 6.85 -32.01
N GLY A 114 -3.67 7.26 -31.00
CA GLY A 114 -4.59 6.40 -30.26
C GLY A 114 -3.99 5.73 -29.03
N ASN A 115 -2.67 5.84 -28.80
CA ASN A 115 -2.04 5.35 -27.59
C ASN A 115 -2.15 6.36 -26.44
N TYR A 116 -2.08 5.85 -25.22
CA TYR A 116 -2.10 6.61 -23.99
C TYR A 116 -0.70 6.73 -23.39
N LEU A 117 -0.37 7.94 -22.92
CA LEU A 117 0.84 8.22 -22.17
C LEU A 117 0.57 8.13 -20.67
N GLN A 118 1.31 7.28 -19.99
CA GLN A 118 1.35 7.15 -18.54
C GLN A 118 2.56 7.93 -18.02
N VAL A 119 2.35 8.76 -17.00
CA VAL A 119 3.41 9.45 -16.26
C VAL A 119 3.13 9.22 -14.78
N TYR A 120 4.07 8.60 -14.07
CA TYR A 120 3.98 8.31 -12.65
C TYR A 120 5.16 8.92 -11.90
N ALA A 121 4.93 9.33 -10.67
CA ALA A 121 5.95 9.60 -9.67
C ALA A 121 6.18 8.32 -8.85
N GLY A 122 7.39 7.79 -8.93
CA GLY A 122 7.83 6.71 -8.06
C GLY A 122 8.16 7.22 -6.66
N ASP A 123 8.14 6.34 -5.68
CA ASP A 123 8.63 6.64 -4.34
C ASP A 123 10.16 6.86 -4.35
N MET A 124 10.64 7.74 -3.46
CA MET A 124 12.06 8.07 -3.33
C MET A 124 12.89 6.89 -2.81
N GLU A 125 12.33 6.10 -1.90
CA GLU A 125 12.99 4.97 -1.25
C GLU A 125 12.73 3.67 -2.02
N ASP A 126 11.56 3.54 -2.66
CA ASP A 126 11.17 2.39 -3.47
C ASP A 126 10.54 2.81 -4.81
N SER A 127 11.38 3.09 -5.81
CA SER A 127 10.93 3.57 -7.12
C SER A 127 10.02 2.59 -7.89
N ASP A 128 9.89 1.34 -7.42
CA ASP A 128 8.91 0.37 -7.92
C ASP A 128 7.49 0.62 -7.35
N ARG A 129 7.28 1.69 -6.57
CA ARG A 129 6.00 2.06 -5.95
C ARG A 129 5.53 3.43 -6.43
N ILE A 130 4.27 3.52 -6.82
CA ILE A 130 3.64 4.76 -7.28
C ILE A 130 3.22 5.61 -6.09
N ILE A 131 3.52 6.90 -6.14
CA ILE A 131 3.05 7.91 -5.19
C ILE A 131 2.31 9.08 -5.86
N GLY A 132 2.24 9.09 -7.20
CA GLY A 132 1.57 10.12 -8.01
C GLY A 132 1.55 9.77 -9.49
#